data_AF-A0A9Q0V3Q0-F1
#
_entry.id   AF-A0A9Q0V3Q0-F1
#
_cell.length_a   1.000
_cell.length_b   1.000
_cell.length_c   1.000
_cell.angle_alpha   90.00
_cell.angle_beta   90.00
_cell.angle_gamma   90.00
#
_symmetry.space_group_name_H-M   'P 1'
#
loop_
_entity.id
_entity.type
_entity.pdbx_description
1 polymer ?
#
loop_
_entity_poly.entity_id
_entity_poly.type
_entity_poly.pdbx_seq_one_letter_code
_entity_poly.pdbx_strand_id
1 'polypeptide(L)'
;MGFDPNWFVEMQAFHGTVDAFHVKTIDTTGAGDSFIGALLCKIVDDQSVLEDEPKLREILRFANACGAITTTKKGAIPALPSPDEVHKLLNAEK
;
A
#
# COMPACT_ATOMS: atom_id res chain seq x y z
N MET A 1 -7.01 -5.61 41.93
CA MET A 1 -6.34 -4.83 40.88
C MET A 1 -4.98 -5.49 40.66
N GLY A 2 -4.93 -6.51 39.81
CA GLY A 2 -3.71 -7.30 39.55
C GLY A 2 -2.96 -6.67 38.38
N PHE A 3 -1.66 -6.49 38.55
CA PHE A 3 -0.76 -5.97 37.53
C PHE A 3 -0.01 -7.17 36.95
N ASP A 4 -0.46 -7.65 35.80
CA ASP A 4 0.20 -8.72 35.05
C ASP A 4 1.44 -8.13 34.32
N PRO A 5 2.67 -8.57 34.63
CA PRO A 5 3.91 -8.01 34.08
C PRO A 5 4.27 -8.49 32.67
N ASN A 6 3.44 -9.35 32.08
CA ASN A 6 3.68 -9.96 30.77
C ASN A 6 2.76 -9.33 29.73
N TRP A 7 3.11 -8.13 29.27
CA TRP A 7 2.52 -7.52 28.08
C TRP A 7 3.12 -8.16 26.81
N PHE A 8 2.73 -9.38 26.50
CA PHE A 8 2.99 -9.96 25.18
C PHE A 8 1.78 -9.69 24.29
N VAL A 9 1.94 -8.73 23.38
CA VAL A 9 1.06 -8.59 22.22
C VAL A 9 1.72 -9.40 21.10
N GLU A 10 1.32 -10.66 20.94
CA GLU A 10 1.67 -11.44 19.76
C GLU A 10 0.67 -11.06 18.67
N MET A 11 1.03 -10.09 17.82
CA MET A 11 0.38 -9.96 16.53
C MET A 11 0.83 -11.17 15.70
N GLN A 12 -0.09 -12.04 15.27
CA GLN A 12 0.23 -13.07 14.30
C GLN A 12 0.92 -12.40 13.11
N ALA A 13 2.22 -12.66 12.96
CA ALA A 13 3.07 -12.04 11.96
C ALA A 13 2.75 -12.65 10.61
N PHE A 14 1.68 -12.17 9.96
CA PHE A 14 1.41 -12.46 8.57
C PHE A 14 2.55 -11.91 7.71
N HIS A 15 3.28 -12.81 7.05
CA HIS A 15 4.35 -12.45 6.12
C HIS A 15 3.85 -12.67 4.70
N GLY A 16 3.79 -11.61 3.91
CA GLY A 16 3.37 -11.65 2.51
C GLY A 16 4.26 -10.76 1.65
N THR A 17 4.53 -11.20 0.43
CA THR A 17 5.20 -10.40 -0.60
C THR A 17 4.22 -10.08 -1.72
N VAL A 18 4.13 -8.81 -2.09
CA VAL A 18 3.44 -8.36 -3.30
C VAL A 18 4.46 -8.07 -4.38
N ASP A 19 4.17 -8.51 -5.60
CA ASP A 19 5.06 -8.27 -6.73
C ASP A 19 5.14 -6.78 -7.05
N ALA A 20 6.30 -6.34 -7.54
CA ALA A 20 6.55 -4.94 -7.85
C ALA A 20 6.14 -4.63 -9.29
N PHE A 21 5.40 -3.54 -9.48
CA PHE A 21 4.99 -3.14 -10.83
C PHE A 21 6.19 -2.63 -11.63
N HIS A 22 6.41 -3.22 -12.81
CA HIS A 22 7.45 -2.79 -13.72
C HIS A 22 7.01 -1.52 -14.46
N VAL A 23 7.36 -0.36 -13.90
CA VAL A 23 7.05 0.95 -14.46
C VAL A 23 8.32 1.70 -14.86
N LYS A 24 8.20 2.62 -15.83
CA LYS A 24 9.32 3.46 -16.23
C LYS A 24 9.54 4.57 -15.19
N THR A 25 10.39 4.31 -14.22
CA THR A 25 10.75 5.27 -13.16
C THR A 25 11.48 6.48 -13.75
N ILE A 26 10.93 7.67 -13.50
CA ILE A 26 11.48 8.97 -13.88
C ILE A 26 12.02 9.69 -12.63
N ASP A 27 11.28 9.64 -11.51
CA ASP A 27 11.62 10.34 -10.27
C ASP A 27 11.03 9.57 -9.08
N THR A 28 11.84 9.16 -8.10
CA THR A 28 11.35 8.37 -6.95
C THR A 28 10.85 9.23 -5.79
N THR A 29 10.85 10.56 -5.94
CA THR A 29 10.46 11.47 -4.87
C THR A 29 8.97 11.34 -4.57
N GLY A 30 8.62 10.96 -3.34
CA GLY A 30 7.23 10.79 -2.92
C GLY A 30 6.61 9.43 -3.24
N ALA A 31 7.38 8.47 -3.79
CA ALA A 31 6.89 7.11 -4.04
C ALA A 31 6.46 6.42 -2.73
N GLY A 32 7.25 6.58 -1.66
CA GLY A 32 6.93 6.08 -0.33
C GLY A 32 5.71 6.76 0.28
N ASP A 33 5.62 8.10 0.19
CA ASP A 33 4.47 8.86 0.68
C ASP A 33 3.18 8.48 -0.06
N SER A 34 3.27 8.18 -1.36
CA SER A 34 2.13 7.72 -2.16
C SER A 34 1.72 6.30 -1.81
N PHE A 35 2.67 5.40 -1.58
CA PHE A 35 2.40 4.05 -1.10
C PHE A 35 1.70 4.08 0.27
N ILE A 36 2.29 4.79 1.23
CA ILE A 36 1.76 4.90 2.59
C ILE A 36 0.42 5.64 2.58
N GLY A 37 0.28 6.71 1.80
CA GLY A 37 -0.98 7.44 1.65
C GLY A 37 -2.11 6.58 1.08
N ALA A 38 -1.83 5.78 0.05
CA ALA A 38 -2.81 4.86 -0.53
C ALA A 38 -3.18 3.72 0.43
N LEU A 39 -2.18 3.16 1.13
CA LEU A 39 -2.37 2.12 2.14
C LEU A 39 -3.24 2.63 3.31
N LEU A 40 -2.87 3.78 3.89
CA LEU A 40 -3.61 4.40 4.99
C LEU A 40 -5.02 4.79 4.57
N CYS A 41 -5.21 5.31 3.36
CA CYS A 41 -6.54 5.65 2.85
C CYS A 41 -7.49 4.45 2.84
N LYS A 42 -6.98 3.26 2.49
CA LYS A 42 -7.77 2.01 2.50
C LYS A 42 -7.97 1.45 3.90
N ILE A 43 -6.96 1.50 4.77
CA ILE A 43 -7.09 1.05 6.17
C ILE A 43 -8.07 1.93 6.95
N VAL A 44 -8.09 3.24 6.69
CA VAL A 44 -9.04 4.17 7.33
C VAL A 44 -10.48 3.91 6.88
N ASP A 45 -10.66 3.46 5.63
CA ASP A 45 -11.98 3.09 5.08
C ASP A 45 -12.48 1.76 5.67
N ASP A 46 -11.60 0.76 5.79
CA ASP A 46 -11.92 -0.55 6.39
C ASP A 46 -10.71 -1.05 7.20
N GLN A 47 -10.82 -1.07 8.53
CA GLN A 47 -9.75 -1.54 9.41
C GLN A 47 -9.66 -3.07 9.48
N SER A 48 -10.77 -3.77 9.20
CA SER A 48 -10.83 -5.23 9.19
C SER A 48 -9.91 -5.85 8.13
N VAL A 49 -9.44 -5.04 7.18
CA VAL A 49 -8.41 -5.45 6.20
C VAL A 49 -7.09 -5.83 6.85
N LEU A 50 -6.79 -5.34 8.06
CA LEU A 50 -5.58 -5.72 8.81
C LEU A 50 -5.66 -7.13 9.37
N GLU A 51 -6.87 -7.64 9.58
CA GLU A 51 -7.15 -8.98 10.10
C GLU A 51 -7.42 -9.99 8.97
N ASP A 52 -7.53 -9.51 7.73
CA ASP A 52 -7.97 -10.28 6.57
C ASP A 52 -6.88 -10.26 5.49
N GLU A 53 -6.02 -11.29 5.50
CA GLU A 53 -4.85 -11.42 4.61
C GLU A 53 -5.16 -11.18 3.11
N PRO A 54 -6.22 -11.75 2.50
CA PRO A 54 -6.48 -11.52 1.08
C PRO A 54 -6.87 -10.07 0.79
N LYS A 55 -7.62 -9.41 1.67
CA LYS A 55 -7.92 -7.96 1.53
C LYS A 55 -6.66 -7.12 1.71
N LEU A 56 -5.83 -7.45 2.71
CA LEU A 56 -4.56 -6.78 2.95
C LEU A 56 -3.67 -6.86 1.71
N ARG A 57 -3.62 -8.03 1.07
CA ARG A 57 -2.83 -8.26 -0.15
C ARG A 57 -3.35 -7.44 -1.33
N GLU A 58 -4.66 -7.30 -1.51
CA GLU A 58 -5.23 -6.41 -2.53
C GLU A 58 -4.86 -4.95 -2.27
N ILE A 59 -4.94 -4.50 -1.02
CA ILE A 59 -4.59 -3.12 -0.65
C ILE A 59 -3.10 -2.87 -0.83
N LEU A 60 -2.24 -3.80 -0.42
CA LEU A 60 -0.80 -3.72 -0.65
C LEU A 60 -0.49 -3.66 -2.14
N ARG A 61 -1.19 -4.43 -2.97
CA ARG A 61 -1.03 -4.37 -4.43
C ARG A 61 -1.48 -3.02 -4.99
N PHE A 62 -2.59 -2.48 -4.51
CA PHE A 62 -3.06 -1.14 -4.88
C PHE A 62 -2.06 -0.04 -4.47
N ALA A 63 -1.56 -0.10 -3.24
CA ALA A 63 -0.56 0.83 -2.73
C ALA A 63 0.76 0.75 -3.53
N ASN A 64 1.19 -0.45 -3.90
CA ASN A 64 2.38 -0.66 -4.72
C ASN A 64 2.19 -0.08 -6.14
N ALA A 65 1.03 -0.28 -6.74
CA ALA A 65 0.66 0.34 -8.01
C ALA A 65 0.67 1.88 -7.91
N CYS A 66 0.15 2.44 -6.80
CA CYS A 66 0.22 3.87 -6.55
C CYS A 66 1.67 4.38 -6.50
N GLY A 67 2.51 3.77 -5.66
CA GLY A 67 3.92 4.13 -5.55
C GLY A 67 4.66 4.01 -6.88
N ALA A 68 4.39 2.96 -7.63
CA ALA A 68 4.94 2.77 -8.97
C ALA A 68 4.53 3.91 -9.92
N ILE A 69 3.24 4.24 -10.02
CA ILE A 69 2.77 5.34 -10.88
C ILE A 69 3.37 6.68 -10.44
N THR A 70 3.47 6.93 -9.13
CA THR A 70 4.13 8.14 -8.63
C THR A 70 5.55 8.25 -9.15
N THR A 71 6.27 7.12 -9.25
CA THR A 71 7.65 7.14 -9.77
C THR A 71 7.74 7.50 -11.26
N THR A 72 6.64 7.41 -12.01
CA THR A 72 6.59 7.74 -13.44
C THR A 72 6.37 9.22 -13.72
N LYS A 73 6.08 10.04 -12.70
CA LYS A 73 5.81 11.48 -12.83
C LYS A 73 6.82 12.27 -11.99
N LYS A 74 7.09 13.51 -12.40
CA LYS A 74 8.07 14.37 -11.73
C LYS A 74 7.42 15.22 -10.64
N GLY A 75 7.87 15.08 -9.39
CA GLY A 75 7.45 15.89 -8.24
C GLY A 75 6.32 15.28 -7.41
N ALA A 76 6.32 15.49 -6.08
CA ALA A 76 5.49 14.73 -5.12
C ALA A 76 3.96 14.93 -5.26
N ILE A 77 3.48 16.16 -5.36
CA ILE A 77 2.03 16.49 -5.44
C ILE A 77 1.43 16.15 -6.82
N PRO A 78 2.03 16.53 -7.96
CA PRO A 78 1.49 16.18 -9.29
C PRO A 78 1.66 14.70 -9.65
N ALA A 79 2.50 13.96 -8.91
CA ALA A 79 2.68 12.53 -9.12
C ALA A 79 1.63 11.67 -8.41
N LEU A 80 0.74 12.25 -7.59
CA LEU A 80 -0.32 11.49 -6.95
C LEU A 80 -1.22 10.83 -8.02
N PRO A 81 -1.34 9.49 -8.00
CA PRO A 81 -2.13 8.76 -8.98
C PRO A 81 -3.62 8.91 -8.67
N SER A 82 -4.43 9.01 -9.72
CA SER A 82 -5.88 8.88 -9.60
C SER A 82 -6.28 7.40 -9.51
N PRO A 83 -7.35 7.04 -8.80
CA PRO A 83 -7.79 5.65 -8.67
C PRO A 83 -8.01 4.95 -10.02
N ASP A 84 -8.39 5.69 -11.06
CA ASP A 84 -8.54 5.18 -12.43
C ASP A 84 -7.20 4.74 -13.06
N GLU A 85 -6.11 5.48 -12.83
CA GLU A 85 -4.77 5.12 -13.32
C GLU A 85 -4.25 3.85 -12.62
N VAL A 86 -4.51 3.74 -11.32
CA VAL A 86 -4.16 2.56 -10.52
C VAL A 86 -4.91 1.34 -11.03
N HIS A 87 -6.22 1.48 -11.30
CA HIS A 87 -7.04 0.42 -11.89
C HIS A 87 -6.53 0.01 -13.27
N LYS A 88 -6.11 0.96 -14.12
CA LYS A 88 -5.50 0.62 -15.42
C LYS A 88 -4.23 -0.19 -15.28
N LEU A 89 -3.34 0.17 -14.35
CA LEU A 89 -2.11 -0.58 -14.10
C LEU A 89 -2.40 -2.00 -13.57
N LEU A 90 -3.34 -2.10 -12.63
CA LEU A 90 -3.79 -3.38 -12.06
C LEU A 90 -4.42 -4.31 -13.12
N ASN A 91 -5.15 -3.74 -14.08
CA ASN A 91 -5.81 -4.50 -15.14
C ASN A 91 -4.88 -4.80 -16.34
N ALA A 92 -3.81 -4.02 -16.52
CA ALA A 92 -2.78 -4.25 -17.54
C ALA A 92 -1.78 -5.36 -17.15
N GLU A 93 -1.67 -5.67 -15.86
CA GLU A 93 -0.86 -6.76 -15.30
C GLU A 93 -1.61 -8.12 -15.24
N LYS A 94 -2.80 -8.22 -15.83
CA LYS A 94 -3.66 -9.41 -15.76
C LYS A 94 -3.36 -10.46 -16.83
#